data_AF-A0A0S3J2J0-F1
#
_entry.id   AF-A0A0S3J2J0-F1
#
_cell.length_a   1.000
_cell.length_b   1.000
_cell.length_c   1.000
_cell.angle_alpha   90.00
_cell.angle_beta   90.00
_cell.angle_gamma   90.00
#
_symmetry.space_group_name_H-M   'P 1'
#
loop_
_entity.id
_entity.type
_entity.pdbx_description
1 polymer ?
#
loop_
_entity_poly.entity_id
_entity_poly.type
_entity_poly.pdbx_seq_one_letter_code
_entity_poly.pdbx_strand_id
1 'polypeptide(L)'
;MTGLKNLKNVFSACFLLLLANVLLISAEKKLPIEAEECLKITNTDLKDMMAHPKEMSESHYCFFKCIFEKRGIINKVDGTVVPDVLDDIKDVAVLQVASEEKLAELKKCMADVEKIEKCTDMENFRVCFDKLMS
;
A
#
# COMPACT_ATOMS: atom_id res chain seq x y z
N MET A 1 -41.92 -42.02 7.66
CA MET A 1 -41.42 -40.76 8.27
C MET A 1 -39.91 -40.57 8.02
N THR A 2 -39.47 -40.60 6.75
CA THR A 2 -38.04 -40.64 6.38
C THR A 2 -37.59 -39.46 5.52
N GLY A 3 -38.53 -38.65 4.99
CA GLY A 3 -38.20 -37.49 4.14
C GLY A 3 -37.76 -36.23 4.90
N LEU A 4 -38.13 -36.08 6.19
CA LEU A 4 -37.87 -34.84 6.94
C LEU A 4 -36.47 -34.78 7.59
N LYS A 5 -35.80 -35.92 7.78
CA LYS A 5 -34.45 -36.00 8.39
C LYS A 5 -33.34 -35.64 7.39
N ASN A 6 -33.52 -36.03 6.12
CA ASN A 6 -32.55 -35.73 5.07
C ASN A 6 -32.50 -34.24 4.71
N LEU A 7 -33.62 -33.53 4.83
CA LEU A 7 -33.67 -32.09 4.54
C LEU A 7 -32.86 -31.29 5.57
N LYS A 8 -32.97 -31.58 6.87
CA LYS A 8 -32.20 -30.90 7.92
C LYS A 8 -30.68 -31.08 7.77
N ASN A 9 -30.24 -32.28 7.38
CA ASN A 9 -28.83 -32.58 7.16
C ASN A 9 -28.26 -31.86 5.92
N VAL A 10 -29.06 -31.73 4.86
CA VAL A 10 -28.65 -31.00 3.64
C VAL A 10 -28.58 -29.49 3.89
N PHE A 11 -29.54 -28.91 4.62
CA PHE A 11 -29.50 -27.49 4.98
C PHE A 11 -28.34 -27.15 5.92
N SER A 12 -28.03 -28.04 6.89
CA SER A 12 -26.89 -27.88 7.80
C SER A 12 -25.54 -27.95 7.06
N ALA A 13 -25.39 -28.88 6.11
CA ALA A 13 -24.19 -29.00 5.29
C ALA A 13 -23.97 -27.78 4.38
N CYS A 14 -25.03 -27.23 3.76
CA CYS A 14 -24.93 -26.01 2.96
C CYS A 14 -24.58 -24.78 3.80
N PHE A 15 -25.09 -24.67 5.04
CA PHE A 15 -24.78 -23.56 5.94
C PHE A 15 -23.31 -23.59 6.42
N LEU A 16 -22.78 -24.78 6.71
CA LEU A 16 -21.37 -24.97 7.06
C LEU A 16 -20.43 -24.71 5.87
N LEU A 17 -20.82 -25.07 4.64
CA LEU A 17 -20.08 -24.75 3.42
C LEU A 17 -20.09 -23.24 3.12
N LEU A 18 -21.20 -22.54 3.38
CA LEU A 18 -21.28 -21.08 3.25
C LEU A 18 -20.41 -20.37 4.29
N LEU A 19 -20.41 -20.84 5.55
CA LEU A 19 -19.54 -20.30 6.60
C LEU A 19 -18.04 -20.54 6.30
N ALA A 20 -17.68 -21.70 5.76
CA ALA A 20 -16.30 -21.99 5.34
C ALA A 20 -15.83 -21.06 4.21
N ASN A 21 -16.70 -20.72 3.25
CA ASN A 21 -16.37 -19.75 2.20
C ASN A 21 -16.24 -18.32 2.74
N VAL A 22 -17.07 -17.91 3.71
CA VAL A 22 -16.98 -16.57 4.34
C VAL A 22 -15.70 -16.43 5.19
N LEU A 23 -15.27 -17.50 5.87
CA LEU A 23 -14.02 -17.52 6.64
C LEU A 23 -12.76 -17.52 5.75
N LEU A 24 -12.82 -18.12 4.55
CA LEU A 24 -11.69 -18.07 3.59
C LEU A 24 -11.55 -16.70 2.92
N ILE A 25 -12.64 -15.96 2.72
CA ILE A 25 -12.63 -14.62 2.10
C ILE A 25 -12.06 -13.55 3.06
N SER A 26 -12.05 -13.79 4.37
CA SER A 26 -11.65 -12.80 5.38
C SER A 26 -10.17 -12.85 5.80
N ALA A 27 -9.39 -13.84 5.32
CA ALA A 27 -8.08 -14.13 5.90
C ALA A 27 -6.86 -13.46 5.24
N GLU A 28 -6.96 -12.86 4.06
CA GLU A 28 -5.79 -12.25 3.43
C GLU A 28 -6.16 -10.92 2.76
N LYS A 29 -6.01 -9.82 3.50
CA LYS A 29 -5.60 -8.56 2.85
C LYS A 29 -4.22 -8.81 2.26
N LYS A 30 -4.18 -9.41 1.06
CA LYS A 30 -2.93 -9.58 0.32
C LYS A 30 -2.36 -8.21 0.08
N LEU A 31 -1.08 -8.07 0.39
CA LEU A 31 -0.34 -6.89 -0.01
C LEU A 31 -0.43 -6.74 -1.54
N PRO A 32 -0.45 -5.50 -2.05
CA PRO A 32 -0.24 -5.27 -3.48
C PRO A 32 1.04 -5.99 -3.93
N ILE A 33 1.05 -6.54 -5.14
CA ILE A 33 2.17 -7.34 -5.67
C ILE A 33 3.48 -6.55 -5.58
N GLU A 34 3.42 -5.23 -5.81
CA GLU A 34 4.55 -4.33 -5.73
C GLU A 34 5.17 -4.28 -4.33
N ALA A 35 4.34 -4.33 -3.28
CA ALA A 35 4.80 -4.34 -1.89
C ALA A 35 5.51 -5.65 -1.55
N GLU A 36 4.99 -6.80 -1.99
CA GLU A 36 5.66 -8.08 -1.78
C GLU A 36 7.04 -8.13 -2.46
N GLU A 37 7.13 -7.64 -3.69
CA GLU A 37 8.40 -7.57 -4.43
C GLU A 37 9.40 -6.62 -3.77
N CYS A 38 8.95 -5.44 -3.32
CA CYS A 38 9.85 -4.48 -2.68
C CYS A 38 10.35 -4.95 -1.31
N LEU A 39 9.53 -5.67 -0.52
CA LEU A 39 10.00 -6.30 0.71
C LEU A 39 11.13 -7.31 0.45
N LYS A 40 11.00 -8.13 -0.61
CA LYS A 40 12.03 -9.09 -1.02
C LYS A 40 13.31 -8.40 -1.48
N ILE A 41 13.21 -7.38 -2.34
CA ILE A 41 14.38 -6.65 -2.89
C ILE A 41 15.16 -5.95 -1.78
N THR A 42 14.46 -5.35 -0.82
CA THR A 42 15.08 -4.55 0.24
C THR A 42 15.44 -5.36 1.47
N ASN A 43 15.12 -6.66 1.48
CA ASN A 43 15.28 -7.55 2.63
C ASN A 43 14.65 -6.98 3.91
N THR A 44 13.43 -6.47 3.77
CA THR A 44 12.69 -5.77 4.81
C THR A 44 11.50 -6.60 5.29
N ASP A 45 11.23 -6.62 6.60
CA ASP A 45 10.08 -7.32 7.16
C ASP A 45 8.81 -6.44 7.13
N LEU A 46 7.67 -7.05 6.79
CA LEU A 46 6.39 -6.36 6.77
C LEU A 46 6.00 -5.79 8.15
N LYS A 47 6.30 -6.51 9.23
CA LYS A 47 6.01 -6.07 10.60
C LYS A 47 6.78 -4.81 10.94
N ASP A 48 8.03 -4.71 10.48
CA ASP A 48 8.84 -3.50 10.66
C ASP A 48 8.20 -2.31 9.92
N MET A 49 7.69 -2.52 8.69
CA MET A 49 7.00 -1.46 7.94
C MET A 49 5.68 -1.03 8.60
N MET A 50 5.00 -1.96 9.26
CA MET A 50 3.74 -1.69 9.98
C MET A 50 3.96 -1.08 11.38
N ALA A 51 5.19 -1.07 11.89
CA ALA A 51 5.48 -0.60 13.24
C ALA A 51 5.36 0.93 13.40
N HIS A 52 5.14 1.67 12.30
CA HIS A 52 5.07 3.13 12.26
C HIS A 52 6.18 3.80 13.09
N PRO A 53 7.46 3.47 12.81
CA PRO A 53 8.55 3.97 13.63
C PRO A 53 8.63 5.50 13.53
N LYS A 54 8.96 6.15 14.65
CA LYS A 54 9.13 7.61 14.72
C LYS A 54 10.23 8.09 13.76
N GLU A 55 11.23 7.25 13.54
CA GLU A 55 12.32 7.48 12.60
C GLU A 55 12.41 6.29 11.65
N MET A 56 12.51 6.57 10.35
CA MET A 56 12.67 5.54 9.34
C MET A 56 14.15 5.16 9.20
N SER A 57 14.45 3.87 9.20
CA SER A 57 15.79 3.39 8.82
C SER A 57 15.97 3.43 7.30
N GLU A 58 17.21 3.26 6.82
CA GLU A 58 17.51 3.19 5.39
C GLU A 58 16.71 2.11 4.64
N SER A 59 16.45 0.96 5.28
CA SER A 59 15.63 -0.11 4.67
C SER A 59 14.18 0.31 4.44
N HIS A 60 13.58 1.09 5.36
CA HIS A 60 12.26 1.69 5.16
C HIS A 60 12.27 2.61 3.95
N TYR A 61 13.28 3.48 3.86
CA TYR A 61 13.41 4.40 2.74
C TYR A 61 13.61 3.66 1.41
N CYS A 62 14.41 2.60 1.37
CA CYS A 62 14.58 1.78 0.18
C CYS A 62 13.29 1.09 -0.22
N PHE A 63 12.51 0.62 0.75
CA PHE A 63 11.20 0.02 0.51
C PHE A 63 10.26 1.02 -0.17
N PHE A 64 10.13 2.24 0.36
CA PHE A 64 9.28 3.27 -0.24
C PHE A 64 9.79 3.74 -1.60
N LYS A 65 11.12 3.91 -1.77
CA LYS A 65 11.71 4.22 -3.08
C LYS A 65 11.34 3.18 -4.13
N CYS A 66 11.46 1.89 -3.79
CA CYS A 66 11.07 0.79 -4.68
C CYS A 66 9.59 0.85 -5.09
N ILE A 67 8.69 1.15 -4.15
CA ILE A 67 7.26 1.29 -4.46
C ILE A 67 7.01 2.46 -5.40
N PHE A 68 7.65 3.59 -5.15
CA PHE A 68 7.46 4.81 -5.93
C PHE A 68 8.05 4.66 -7.34
N GLU A 69 9.16 3.93 -7.48
CA GLU A 69 9.71 3.55 -8.78
C GLU A 69 8.77 2.63 -9.56
N LYS A 70 8.20 1.61 -8.91
CA LYS A 70 7.25 0.68 -9.56
C LYS A 70 5.96 1.37 -9.98
N ARG A 71 5.53 2.38 -9.21
CA ARG A 71 4.34 3.18 -9.51
C ARG A 71 4.59 4.32 -10.47
N GLY A 72 5.83 4.54 -10.92
CA GLY A 72 6.18 5.60 -11.87
C GLY A 72 6.25 7.01 -11.28
N ILE A 73 6.10 7.16 -9.96
CA ILE A 73 6.28 8.42 -9.25
C ILE A 73 7.74 8.85 -9.30
N ILE A 74 8.66 7.88 -9.31
CA ILE A 74 10.10 8.09 -9.51
C ILE A 74 10.50 7.31 -10.75
N ASN A 75 11.19 7.95 -11.67
CA ASN A 75 11.79 7.24 -12.79
C ASN A 75 12.98 6.40 -12.28
N LYS A 76 12.89 5.09 -12.47
CA LYS A 76 13.91 4.13 -12.01
C LYS A 76 15.29 4.32 -12.67
N VAL A 77 15.37 4.95 -13.84
CA VAL A 77 16.61 5.10 -14.61
C VAL A 77 17.42 6.30 -14.13
N ASP A 78 16.78 7.43 -13.89
CA ASP A 78 17.45 8.71 -13.64
C ASP A 78 17.03 9.40 -12.33
N GLY A 79 16.12 8.79 -11.58
CA GLY A 79 15.61 9.28 -10.30
C GLY A 79 14.60 10.43 -10.42
N THR A 80 14.21 10.85 -11.63
CA THR A 80 13.34 12.01 -11.83
C THR A 80 11.96 11.79 -11.20
N VAL A 81 11.47 12.80 -10.49
CA VAL A 81 10.15 12.77 -9.84
C VAL A 81 9.05 13.14 -10.84
N VAL A 82 7.98 12.35 -10.89
CA VAL A 82 6.81 12.52 -11.77
C VAL A 82 5.54 12.57 -10.90
N PRO A 83 5.26 13.71 -10.25
CA PRO A 83 4.21 13.81 -9.23
C PRO A 83 2.79 13.67 -9.78
N ASP A 84 2.59 13.97 -11.06
CA ASP A 84 1.27 13.87 -11.73
C ASP A 84 0.74 12.42 -11.75
N VAL A 85 1.61 11.42 -11.63
CA VAL A 85 1.20 10.00 -11.54
C VAL A 85 0.35 9.73 -10.29
N LEU A 86 0.39 10.61 -9.27
CA LEU A 86 -0.47 10.48 -8.09
C LEU A 86 -1.97 10.55 -8.42
N ASP A 87 -2.36 11.19 -9.52
CA ASP A 87 -3.77 11.28 -9.94
C ASP A 87 -4.35 9.93 -10.36
N ASP A 88 -3.48 9.01 -10.80
CA ASP A 88 -3.86 7.67 -11.24
C ASP A 88 -3.83 6.63 -10.10
N ILE A 89 -3.26 6.99 -8.95
CA ILE A 89 -3.08 6.08 -7.80
C ILE A 89 -4.34 6.08 -6.94
N LYS A 90 -5.20 5.09 -7.18
CA LYS A 90 -6.50 4.94 -6.51
C LYS A 90 -6.51 3.98 -5.34
N ASP A 91 -5.43 3.30 -5.03
CA ASP A 91 -5.38 2.25 -3.98
C ASP A 91 -4.70 2.71 -2.69
N VAL A 92 -4.28 3.98 -2.62
CA VAL A 92 -3.66 4.58 -1.44
C VAL A 92 -4.69 5.39 -0.67
N ALA A 93 -5.08 4.89 0.51
CA ALA A 93 -6.15 5.47 1.32
C ALA A 93 -5.92 6.95 1.66
N VAL A 94 -4.68 7.36 1.96
CA VAL A 94 -4.39 8.77 2.31
C VAL A 94 -4.63 9.73 1.14
N LEU A 95 -4.39 9.28 -0.10
CA LEU A 95 -4.64 10.08 -1.31
C LEU A 95 -6.14 10.19 -1.61
N GLN A 96 -6.93 9.17 -1.28
CA GLN A 96 -8.38 9.18 -1.49
C GLN A 96 -9.13 10.13 -0.56
N VAL A 97 -8.62 10.32 0.66
CA VAL A 97 -9.26 11.16 1.69
C VAL A 97 -8.71 12.58 1.73
N ALA A 98 -7.60 12.85 1.03
CA ALA A 98 -7.06 14.18 0.90
C ALA A 98 -7.98 15.05 0.02
N SER A 99 -8.17 16.32 0.42
CA SER A 99 -8.81 17.31 -0.44
C SER A 99 -7.95 17.59 -1.68
N GLU A 100 -8.57 18.04 -2.77
CA GLU A 100 -7.85 18.43 -4.00
C GLU A 100 -6.73 19.46 -3.73
N GLU A 101 -6.95 20.42 -2.84
CA GLU A 101 -5.96 21.42 -2.43
C GLU A 101 -4.71 20.77 -1.81
N LYS A 102 -4.91 19.97 -0.75
CA LYS A 102 -3.85 19.19 -0.11
C LYS A 102 -3.09 18.27 -1.09
N LEU A 103 -3.79 17.66 -2.05
CA LEU A 103 -3.16 16.82 -3.07
C LEU A 103 -2.31 17.66 -4.04
N ALA A 104 -2.77 18.85 -4.43
CA ALA A 104 -2.01 19.78 -5.24
C ALA A 104 -0.75 20.29 -4.50
N GLU A 105 -0.85 20.57 -3.20
CA GLU A 105 0.29 20.94 -2.35
C GLU A 105 1.32 19.81 -2.24
N LEU A 106 0.87 18.57 -2.08
CA LEU A 106 1.74 17.39 -2.08
C LEU A 106 2.49 17.27 -3.40
N LYS A 107 1.77 17.34 -4.53
CA LYS A 107 2.38 17.26 -5.87
C LYS A 107 3.42 18.35 -6.08
N LYS A 108 3.09 19.59 -5.70
CA LYS A 108 4.02 20.71 -5.77
C LYS A 108 5.27 20.47 -4.92
N CYS A 109 5.10 20.03 -3.68
CA CYS A 109 6.21 19.72 -2.78
C CYS A 109 7.12 18.63 -3.35
N MET A 110 6.54 17.58 -3.95
CA MET A 110 7.31 16.51 -4.57
C MET A 110 8.03 16.96 -5.85
N ALA A 111 7.43 17.87 -6.63
CA ALA A 111 8.07 18.46 -7.81
C ALA A 111 9.35 19.23 -7.43
N ASP A 112 9.35 19.94 -6.30
CA ASP A 112 10.51 20.72 -5.81
C ASP A 112 11.72 19.84 -5.42
N VAL A 113 11.53 18.52 -5.24
CA VAL A 113 12.62 17.59 -4.93
C VAL A 113 13.46 17.25 -6.16
N GLU A 114 12.89 17.39 -7.37
CA GLU A 114 13.46 17.12 -8.69
C GLU A 114 13.92 15.66 -8.93
N LYS A 115 14.78 15.11 -8.06
CA LYS A 115 15.39 13.78 -8.17
C LYS A 115 15.52 13.03 -6.84
N ILE A 116 15.41 11.72 -6.93
CA ILE A 116 15.67 10.75 -5.86
C ILE A 116 16.67 9.71 -6.38
N GLU A 117 17.92 9.76 -5.94
CA GLU A 117 18.97 8.85 -6.41
C GLU A 117 19.21 7.72 -5.40
N LYS A 118 19.24 8.07 -4.12
CA LYS A 118 19.50 7.16 -3.00
C LYS A 118 18.23 6.92 -2.20
N CYS A 119 18.21 5.83 -1.42
CA CYS A 119 17.09 5.55 -0.54
C CYS A 119 16.84 6.72 0.42
N THR A 120 17.88 7.23 1.08
CA THR A 120 17.78 8.31 2.06
C THR A 120 17.16 9.60 1.51
N ASP A 121 17.24 9.85 0.20
CA ASP A 121 16.64 11.05 -0.41
C ASP A 121 15.10 11.04 -0.28
N MET A 122 14.49 9.86 -0.03
CA MET A 122 13.07 9.72 0.29
C MET A 122 12.66 10.44 1.58
N GLU A 123 13.60 10.87 2.42
CA GLU A 123 13.29 11.78 3.53
C GLU A 123 12.67 13.09 3.02
N ASN A 124 13.06 13.58 1.84
CA ASN A 124 12.46 14.77 1.24
C ASN A 124 10.97 14.58 0.96
N PHE A 125 10.56 13.37 0.55
CA PHE A 125 9.15 13.04 0.38
C PHE A 125 8.42 12.89 1.72
N ARG A 126 9.07 12.33 2.75
CA ARG A 126 8.49 12.25 4.10
C ARG A 126 8.03 13.64 4.57
N VAL A 127 8.85 14.67 4.37
CA VAL A 127 8.50 16.06 4.71
C VAL A 127 7.27 16.55 3.93
N CYS A 128 7.12 16.17 2.66
CA CYS A 128 5.93 16.51 1.88
C CYS A 128 4.65 15.83 2.39
N PHE A 129 4.74 14.55 2.75
CA PHE A 129 3.60 13.82 3.32
C PHE A 129 3.25 14.28 4.75
N ASP A 130 4.21 14.73 5.55
CA ASP A 130 3.93 15.30 6.88
C ASP A 130 3.03 16.54 6.77
N LYS A 131 3.23 17.40 5.76
CA LYS A 131 2.37 18.58 5.49
C LYS A 131 0.94 18.20 5.11
N LEU A 132 0.77 17.06 4.45
CA LEU A 132 -0.56 16.52 4.11
C LEU A 132 -1.35 16.15 5.36
N MET A 133 -0.67 15.58 6.35
CA MET A 133 -1.25 15.03 7.58
C MET A 133 -1.34 16.03 8.73
N SER A 134 -0.67 17.19 8.63
CA SER A 134 -0.87 18.34 9.50
C SER A 134 -2.15 19.11 9.18
#